data_AF-A0A8H4IWN0-F1
#
_entry.id   AF-A0A8H4IWN0-F1
#
_cell.length_a   1.000
_cell.length_b   1.000
_cell.length_c   1.000
_cell.angle_alpha   90.00
_cell.angle_beta   90.00
_cell.angle_gamma   90.00
#
_symmetry.space_group_name_H-M   'P 1'
#
loop_
_entity.id
_entity.type
_entity.pdbx_description
1 polymer ?
#
loop_
_entity_poly.entity_id
_entity_poly.type
_entity_poly.pdbx_seq_one_letter_code
_entity_poly.pdbx_strand_id
1 'polypeptide(L)'
;MSSESLPISPAAFAEAIKELTLPSLHAKAAELRNSIYHLRRSNVQLQPFADEGDRDCADAIKENEEVMARMEDRIELLKLEVEVNRGMPWVEDAKTDQSKAQVNGDAGGAQRDSNTADDGSAQNQTATEARQRQPTASSQAASANSATHASTDASADEEGVFL
;
A
#
# COMPACT_ATOMS: atom_id res chain seq x y z
N MET A 1 16.62 -10.27 3.73
CA MET A 1 15.45 -9.49 3.27
C MET A 1 15.39 -9.67 1.76
N SER A 2 14.33 -10.29 1.24
CA SER A 2 14.23 -10.78 -0.14
C SER A 2 14.15 -9.63 -1.17
N SER A 3 15.30 -9.24 -1.72
CA SER A 3 15.45 -8.27 -2.81
C SER A 3 15.47 -8.95 -4.20
N GLU A 4 14.72 -10.04 -4.37
CA GLU A 4 14.79 -10.96 -5.52
C GLU A 4 13.43 -11.11 -6.24
N SER A 5 12.59 -10.07 -6.22
CA SER A 5 11.47 -10.00 -7.16
C SER A 5 11.88 -9.07 -8.30
N LEU A 6 12.45 -9.64 -9.36
CA LEU A 6 12.72 -8.87 -10.56
C LEU A 6 11.39 -8.26 -11.07
N PRO A 7 11.35 -6.96 -11.36
CA PRO A 7 10.18 -6.35 -11.97
C PRO A 7 9.81 -7.09 -13.27
N ILE A 8 8.53 -7.45 -13.43
CA ILE A 8 8.05 -8.02 -14.69
C ILE A 8 8.35 -7.05 -15.84
N SER A 9 8.96 -7.57 -16.92
CA SER A 9 9.30 -6.77 -18.09
C SER A 9 8.04 -6.26 -18.78
N PRO A 10 8.09 -5.10 -19.45
CA PRO A 10 6.95 -4.56 -20.20
C PRO A 10 6.39 -5.56 -21.23
N ALA A 11 7.27 -6.29 -21.91
CA ALA A 11 6.87 -7.31 -22.90
C ALA A 11 6.11 -8.48 -22.26
N ALA A 12 6.58 -9.00 -21.12
CA ALA A 12 5.88 -10.07 -20.40
C ALA A 12 4.53 -9.60 -19.85
N PHE A 13 4.44 -8.34 -19.40
CA PHE A 13 3.18 -7.74 -18.99
C PHE A 13 2.20 -7.60 -20.16
N ALA A 14 2.67 -7.11 -21.32
CA ALA A 14 1.87 -6.98 -22.53
C ALA A 14 1.32 -8.33 -23.03
N GLU A 15 2.08 -9.42 -22.87
CA GLU A 15 1.59 -10.75 -23.21
C GLU A 15 0.51 -11.22 -22.24
N ALA A 16 0.71 -11.00 -20.93
CA ALA A 16 -0.22 -11.44 -19.89
C ALA A 16 -1.59 -10.74 -19.96
N ILE A 17 -1.64 -9.47 -20.38
CA ILE A 17 -2.90 -8.70 -20.43
C ILE A 17 -3.84 -9.16 -21.55
N LYS A 18 -3.35 -9.87 -22.58
CA LYS A 18 -4.17 -10.40 -23.68
C LYS A 18 -5.25 -11.39 -23.19
N GLU A 19 -4.92 -12.19 -22.18
CA GLU A 19 -5.80 -13.21 -21.59
C GLU A 19 -6.80 -12.62 -20.58
N LEU A 20 -6.69 -11.33 -20.22
CA LEU A 20 -7.54 -10.71 -19.22
C LEU A 20 -8.87 -10.23 -19.81
N THR A 21 -9.94 -10.32 -19.02
CA THR A 21 -11.23 -9.72 -19.38
C THR A 21 -11.16 -8.19 -19.29
N LEU A 22 -12.04 -7.49 -20.01
CA LEU A 22 -12.08 -6.02 -19.99
C LEU A 22 -12.27 -5.43 -18.57
N PRO A 23 -13.16 -5.97 -17.70
CA PRO A 23 -13.24 -5.52 -16.31
C PRO A 23 -11.92 -5.68 -15.54
N SER A 24 -11.21 -6.78 -15.75
CA SER A 24 -9.91 -7.03 -15.10
C SER A 24 -8.84 -6.03 -15.56
N LEU A 25 -8.85 -5.62 -16.83
CA LEU A 25 -7.93 -4.59 -17.33
C LEU A 25 -8.14 -3.25 -16.63
N HIS A 26 -9.39 -2.80 -16.50
CA HIS A 26 -9.71 -1.57 -15.78
C HIS A 26 -9.41 -1.68 -14.28
N ALA A 27 -9.73 -2.81 -13.66
CA ALA A 27 -9.37 -3.06 -12.26
C ALA A 27 -7.85 -2.96 -12.04
N LYS A 28 -7.05 -3.51 -12.97
CA LYS A 28 -5.59 -3.42 -12.88
C LYS A 28 -5.08 -1.99 -13.05
N ALA A 29 -5.68 -1.21 -13.95
CA ALA A 29 -5.34 0.19 -14.11
C ALA A 29 -5.68 1.03 -12.86
N ALA A 30 -6.80 0.74 -12.20
CA ALA A 30 -7.17 1.39 -10.94
C ALA A 30 -6.18 1.06 -9.81
N GLU A 31 -5.75 -0.20 -9.69
CA GLU A 31 -4.74 -0.65 -8.73
C GLU A 31 -3.39 0.06 -8.94
N LEU A 32 -2.92 0.13 -10.19
CA LEU A 32 -1.68 0.83 -10.53
C LEU A 32 -1.75 2.32 -10.19
N ARG A 33 -2.86 2.99 -10.51
CA ARG A 33 -3.06 4.41 -10.15
C ARG A 33 -3.11 4.64 -8.65
N ASN A 34 -3.74 3.73 -7.90
CA ASN A 34 -3.77 3.81 -6.44
C ASN A 34 -2.34 3.67 -5.87
N SER A 35 -1.54 2.76 -6.43
CA SER A 35 -0.14 2.59 -6.04
C SER A 35 0.69 3.84 -6.33
N ILE A 36 0.54 4.44 -7.53
CA ILE A 36 1.17 5.72 -7.88
C ILE A 36 0.73 6.84 -6.93
N TYR A 37 -0.56 6.92 -6.59
CA TYR A 37 -1.08 7.91 -5.65
C TYR A 37 -0.38 7.81 -4.28
N HIS A 38 -0.21 6.60 -3.76
CA HIS A 38 0.48 6.39 -2.50
C HIS A 38 1.97 6.70 -2.58
N LEU A 39 2.65 6.36 -3.68
CA LEU A 39 4.06 6.72 -3.90
C LEU A 39 4.26 8.23 -3.96
N ARG A 40 3.41 8.96 -4.71
CA ARG A 40 3.45 10.43 -4.76
C ARG A 40 3.26 11.04 -3.38
N ARG A 41 2.29 10.54 -2.61
CA ARG A 41 2.08 11.00 -1.22
C ARG A 41 3.30 10.73 -0.34
N SER A 42 3.93 9.55 -0.48
CA SER A 42 5.15 9.21 0.24
C SER A 42 6.30 10.15 -0.13
N ASN A 43 6.49 10.45 -1.41
CA ASN A 43 7.54 11.37 -1.86
C ASN A 43 7.34 12.77 -1.28
N VAL A 44 6.10 13.28 -1.26
CA VAL A 44 5.79 14.57 -0.62
C VAL A 44 6.16 14.57 0.87
N GLN A 45 5.99 13.43 1.57
CA GLN A 45 6.37 13.30 2.98
C GLN A 45 7.88 13.18 3.18
N LEU A 46 8.61 12.62 2.23
CA LEU A 46 10.07 12.47 2.27
C LEU A 46 10.81 13.75 1.87
N GLN A 47 10.19 14.60 1.04
CA GLN A 47 10.81 15.79 0.47
C GLN A 47 11.49 16.71 1.50
N PRO A 48 10.89 17.04 2.66
CA PRO A 48 11.53 17.93 3.64
C PRO A 48 12.85 17.36 4.17
N PHE A 49 12.93 16.05 4.39
CA PHE A 49 14.14 15.39 4.89
C PHE A 49 15.23 15.34 3.82
N ALA A 50 14.84 15.06 2.57
CA ALA A 50 15.76 15.12 1.44
C ALA A 50 16.33 16.54 1.24
N ASP A 51 15.50 17.57 1.39
CA ASP A 51 15.90 18.97 1.29
C ASP A 51 16.82 19.40 2.46
N GLU A 52 16.68 18.79 3.63
CA GLU A 52 17.58 18.94 4.80
C GLU A 52 18.93 18.19 4.63
N GLY A 53 19.10 17.45 3.52
CA GLY A 53 20.32 16.75 3.16
C GLY A 53 20.35 15.26 3.53
N ASP A 54 19.22 14.68 3.92
CA ASP A 54 19.10 13.23 4.10
C ASP A 54 19.18 12.52 2.74
N ARG A 55 20.33 11.88 2.49
CA ARG A 55 20.61 11.17 1.25
C ARG A 55 19.75 9.93 1.06
N ASP A 56 19.40 9.24 2.14
CA ASP A 56 18.58 8.02 2.05
C ASP A 56 17.15 8.40 1.64
N CYS A 57 16.63 9.51 2.17
CA CYS A 57 15.34 10.05 1.74
C CYS A 57 15.36 10.51 0.27
N ALA A 58 16.45 11.16 -0.18
CA ALA A 58 16.60 11.57 -1.58
C ALA A 58 16.67 10.36 -2.54
N ASP A 59 17.45 9.33 -2.18
CA ASP A 59 17.57 8.10 -2.97
C ASP A 59 16.23 7.32 -3.00
N ALA A 60 15.50 7.27 -1.88
CA ALA A 60 14.17 6.65 -1.83
C ALA A 60 13.15 7.37 -2.72
N ILE A 61 13.16 8.72 -2.77
CA ILE A 61 12.31 9.49 -3.69
C ILE A 61 12.60 9.12 -5.13
N LYS A 62 13.88 9.06 -5.50
CA LYS A 62 14.33 8.71 -6.87
C LYS A 62 13.91 7.30 -7.25
N GLU A 63 14.09 6.32 -6.36
CA GLU A 63 13.66 4.94 -6.61
C GLU A 63 12.13 4.86 -6.79
N ASN A 64 11.37 5.57 -5.95
CA ASN A 64 9.91 5.65 -6.08
C ASN A 64 9.48 6.25 -7.41
N GLU A 65 10.18 7.27 -7.92
CA GLU A 65 9.94 7.85 -9.24
C GLU A 65 10.15 6.85 -10.36
N GLU A 66 11.20 6.04 -10.30
CA GLU A 66 11.44 4.97 -11.27
C GLU A 66 10.36 3.89 -11.21
N VAL A 67 9.82 3.59 -10.02
CA VAL A 67 8.69 2.67 -9.85
C VAL A 67 7.41 3.27 -10.44
N MET A 68 7.14 4.56 -10.19
CA MET A 68 5.97 5.26 -10.73
C MET A 68 6.00 5.27 -12.26
N ALA A 69 7.15 5.59 -12.88
CA ALA A 69 7.30 5.58 -14.34
C ALA A 69 6.95 4.20 -14.92
N ARG A 70 7.49 3.11 -14.33
CA ARG A 70 7.15 1.74 -14.75
C ARG A 70 5.68 1.39 -14.58
N MET A 71 5.01 1.93 -13.57
CA MET A 71 3.57 1.75 -13.38
C MET A 71 2.75 2.54 -14.40
N GLU A 72 3.20 3.74 -14.77
CA GLU A 72 2.62 4.56 -15.84
C GLU A 72 2.73 3.86 -17.19
N ASP A 73 3.91 3.34 -17.55
CA ASP A 73 4.12 2.55 -18.77
C ASP A 73 3.14 1.35 -18.85
N ARG A 74 2.91 0.67 -17.72
CA ARG A 74 1.95 -0.45 -17.65
C ARG A 74 0.52 0.01 -17.84
N ILE A 75 0.15 1.19 -17.35
CA ILE A 75 -1.17 1.77 -17.63
C ILE A 75 -1.31 2.07 -19.12
N GLU A 76 -0.26 2.57 -19.79
CA GLU A 76 -0.27 2.80 -21.23
C GLU A 76 -0.44 1.50 -22.02
N LEU A 77 0.22 0.41 -21.62
CA LEU A 77 0.02 -0.90 -22.24
C LEU A 77 -1.44 -1.41 -22.08
N LEU A 78 -2.06 -1.17 -20.92
CA LEU A 78 -3.48 -1.50 -20.71
C LEU A 78 -4.39 -0.67 -21.62
N LYS A 79 -4.10 0.63 -21.77
CA LYS A 79 -4.85 1.50 -22.69
C LYS A 79 -4.73 1.02 -24.14
N LEU A 80 -3.51 0.73 -24.58
CA LEU A 80 -3.24 0.25 -25.93
C LEU A 80 -4.00 -1.06 -26.22
N GLU A 81 -4.00 -2.00 -25.28
CA GLU A 81 -4.74 -3.26 -25.40
C GLU A 81 -6.25 -3.02 -25.55
N VAL A 82 -6.83 -2.10 -24.79
CA VAL A 82 -8.28 -1.82 -24.88
C VAL A 82 -8.64 -1.04 -26.15
N GLU A 83 -7.88 -0.01 -26.48
CA GLU A 83 -8.22 0.90 -27.59
C GLU A 83 -7.85 0.34 -28.95
N VAL A 84 -6.63 -0.18 -29.10
CA VAL A 84 -6.11 -0.63 -30.40
C VAL A 84 -6.48 -2.09 -30.66
N ASN A 85 -6.28 -2.99 -29.68
CA ASN A 85 -6.47 -4.41 -29.92
C ASN A 85 -7.94 -4.84 -29.78
N ARG A 86 -8.69 -4.23 -28.85
CA ARG A 86 -10.12 -4.55 -28.63
C ARG A 86 -11.08 -3.56 -29.30
N GLY A 87 -10.60 -2.42 -29.77
CA GLY A 87 -11.42 -1.41 -30.44
C GLY A 87 -12.44 -0.73 -29.52
N MET A 88 -12.20 -0.73 -28.22
CA MET A 88 -13.11 -0.16 -27.22
C MET A 88 -12.52 1.14 -26.65
N PRO A 89 -13.34 2.16 -26.35
CA PRO A 89 -12.82 3.40 -25.78
C PRO A 89 -12.33 3.19 -24.35
N TRP A 90 -11.22 3.85 -23.98
CA TRP A 90 -10.75 3.84 -22.60
C TRP A 90 -11.60 4.77 -21.70
N VAL A 91 -12.44 4.19 -20.86
CA VAL A 91 -13.52 4.92 -20.16
C VAL A 91 -13.03 5.79 -18.98
N GLU A 92 -11.88 5.49 -18.38
CA GLU A 92 -11.42 6.22 -17.19
C GLU A 92 -11.02 7.67 -17.46
N ASP A 93 -10.43 7.94 -18.63
CA ASP A 93 -10.03 9.28 -19.00
C ASP A 93 -11.26 10.14 -19.34
N ALA A 94 -12.28 9.53 -19.97
CA ALA A 94 -13.56 10.17 -20.28
C ALA A 94 -14.34 10.62 -19.02
N LYS A 95 -14.21 9.90 -17.90
CA LYS A 95 -14.84 10.29 -16.62
C LYS A 95 -14.17 11.52 -15.98
N THR A 96 -12.87 11.70 -16.20
CA THR A 96 -12.12 12.87 -15.70
C THR A 96 -12.46 14.14 -16.51
N ASP A 97 -12.74 13.99 -17.80
CA ASP A 97 -13.14 15.12 -18.66
C ASP A 97 -14.58 15.60 -18.37
N GLN A 98 -15.52 14.67 -18.20
CA GLN A 98 -16.91 15.01 -17.88
C GLN A 98 -17.08 15.68 -16.50
N SER A 99 -16.21 15.40 -15.55
CA SER A 99 -16.23 16.03 -14.22
C SER A 99 -15.66 17.46 -14.19
N LYS A 100 -14.95 17.90 -15.24
CA LYS A 100 -14.53 19.31 -15.40
C LYS A 100 -15.59 20.19 -16.08
N ALA A 101 -16.62 19.60 -16.70
CA ALA A 101 -17.62 20.31 -17.48
C ALA A 101 -18.89 20.73 -16.72
N GLN A 102 -18.99 20.46 -15.40
CA GLN A 102 -20.13 20.87 -14.56
C GLN A 102 -19.74 21.95 -13.55
N VAL A 103 -19.47 23.16 -14.02
CA VAL A 103 -19.56 24.40 -13.22
C VAL A 103 -20.14 25.49 -14.10
N ASN A 104 -21.45 25.43 -14.35
CA ASN A 104 -22.21 26.60 -14.77
C ASN A 104 -23.66 26.50 -14.28
N GLY A 105 -24.05 27.45 -13.43
CA GLY A 105 -25.34 27.52 -12.71
C GLY A 105 -25.11 28.20 -11.36
N ASP A 106 -24.78 29.49 -11.36
CA ASP A 106 -25.72 30.63 -11.30
C ASP A 106 -26.17 30.96 -9.87
N ALA A 107 -26.27 32.27 -9.63
CA ALA A 107 -26.18 32.95 -8.36
C ALA A 107 -27.53 33.15 -7.64
N GLY A 108 -27.45 33.33 -6.33
CA GLY A 108 -28.33 34.25 -5.59
C GLY A 108 -29.61 33.67 -4.99
N GLY A 109 -29.75 33.80 -3.67
CA GLY A 109 -31.04 33.57 -3.00
C GLY A 109 -30.93 33.46 -1.50
N ALA A 110 -31.26 34.55 -0.82
CA ALA A 110 -31.24 34.73 0.62
C ALA A 110 -32.19 33.80 1.41
N GLN A 111 -31.76 33.46 2.64
CA GLN A 111 -32.51 33.50 3.90
C GLN A 111 -34.00 33.17 3.91
N ARG A 112 -34.38 32.14 4.68
CA ARG A 112 -35.41 32.27 5.74
C ARG A 112 -35.35 31.14 6.76
N ASP A 113 -35.28 31.59 8.00
CA ASP A 113 -35.52 30.88 9.26
C ASP A 113 -36.79 30.03 9.25
N SER A 114 -36.80 28.92 10.00
CA SER A 114 -37.45 28.87 11.33
C SER A 114 -37.47 27.45 11.93
N ASN A 115 -36.82 27.33 13.08
CA ASN A 115 -37.40 26.90 14.35
C ASN A 115 -38.04 25.50 14.45
N THR A 116 -37.27 24.52 14.94
CA THR A 116 -37.82 23.48 15.84
C THR A 116 -36.91 23.37 17.06
N ALA A 117 -37.45 23.82 18.19
CA ALA A 117 -36.90 23.68 19.52
C ALA A 117 -37.00 22.21 19.98
N ASP A 118 -35.99 21.76 20.71
CA ASP A 118 -36.13 21.27 22.11
C ASP A 118 -36.45 19.78 22.24
N ASP A 119 -35.47 19.02 22.73
CA ASP A 119 -35.58 18.28 24.00
C ASP A 119 -34.39 17.28 24.11
N GLY A 120 -33.84 17.13 25.32
CA GLY A 120 -33.19 15.87 25.69
C GLY A 120 -31.69 15.86 25.95
N SER A 121 -31.28 16.55 27.02
CA SER A 121 -30.32 16.08 28.05
C SER A 121 -28.88 15.69 27.67
N ALA A 122 -27.98 16.45 28.29
CA ALA A 122 -26.55 16.19 28.41
C ALA A 122 -26.20 15.10 29.45
N GLN A 123 -24.89 14.78 29.46
CA GLN A 123 -24.08 14.17 30.53
C GLN A 123 -24.12 12.62 30.60
N ASN A 124 -23.02 11.89 30.83
CA ASN A 124 -21.74 12.26 31.40
C ASN A 124 -20.66 11.23 31.04
N GLN A 125 -19.41 11.69 31.08
CA GLN A 125 -18.17 10.91 31.06
C GLN A 125 -17.99 10.16 32.40
N THR A 126 -17.23 9.07 32.42
CA THR A 126 -15.99 8.84 33.21
C THR A 126 -15.68 7.34 33.40
N ALA A 127 -14.40 6.98 33.18
CA ALA A 127 -13.49 6.02 33.85
C ALA A 127 -14.07 4.84 34.68
N THR A 128 -13.47 3.65 34.82
CA THR A 128 -12.08 3.32 35.21
C THR A 128 -11.90 1.78 35.18
N GLU A 129 -10.67 1.30 34.89
CA GLU A 129 -9.97 0.11 35.41
C GLU A 129 -10.69 -1.24 35.70
N ALA A 130 -10.17 -2.33 35.10
CA ALA A 130 -9.87 -3.59 35.82
C ALA A 130 -8.94 -4.54 35.03
N ARG A 131 -7.68 -4.65 35.49
CA ARG A 131 -6.78 -5.78 35.25
C ARG A 131 -7.30 -7.02 36.00
N GLN A 132 -7.29 -8.20 35.37
CA GLN A 132 -7.12 -9.54 35.97
C GLN A 132 -7.42 -10.60 34.90
N ARG A 133 -6.79 -11.76 34.76
CA ARG A 133 -5.59 -12.43 35.31
C ARG A 133 -5.51 -13.75 34.52
N GLN A 134 -4.31 -14.19 34.14
CA GLN A 134 -4.06 -15.54 33.64
C GLN A 134 -4.36 -16.60 34.73
N PRO A 135 -4.90 -17.78 34.36
CA PRO A 135 -4.79 -18.97 35.20
C PRO A 135 -3.61 -19.85 34.73
N THR A 136 -2.68 -20.07 35.66
CA THR A 136 -1.70 -21.16 35.66
C THR A 136 -2.41 -22.49 35.91
N ALA A 137 -2.19 -23.49 35.06
CA ALA A 137 -2.50 -24.89 35.39
C ALA A 137 -1.38 -25.80 34.87
N SER A 138 -0.60 -26.29 35.83
CA SER A 138 0.33 -27.40 35.75
C SER A 138 -0.42 -28.72 35.62
N SER A 139 -0.02 -29.55 34.65
CA SER A 139 -0.28 -31.00 34.69
C SER A 139 0.81 -31.75 33.93
N GLN A 140 1.59 -32.52 34.70
CA GLN A 140 2.48 -33.57 34.26
C GLN A 140 1.70 -34.65 33.48
N ALA A 141 2.27 -35.12 32.38
CA ALA A 141 2.11 -36.50 31.93
C ALA A 141 3.38 -36.92 31.17
N ALA A 142 4.04 -37.94 31.70
CA ALA A 142 5.21 -38.59 31.14
C ALA A 142 4.86 -39.38 29.88
N SER A 143 5.77 -39.41 28.90
CA SER A 143 6.04 -40.65 28.17
C SER A 143 7.45 -40.60 27.56
N ALA A 144 8.21 -41.65 27.86
CA ALA A 144 9.57 -41.89 27.43
C ALA A 144 9.66 -42.11 25.92
N ASN A 145 10.83 -41.76 25.34
CA ASN A 145 11.55 -42.66 24.46
C ASN A 145 13.04 -42.27 24.40
N SER A 146 13.86 -43.23 24.81
CA SER A 146 15.31 -43.22 24.78
C SER A 146 15.84 -43.35 23.34
N ALA A 147 16.83 -42.54 22.99
CA ALA A 147 17.88 -42.93 22.04
C ALA A 147 19.13 -42.07 22.28
N THR A 148 20.03 -42.65 23.06
CA THR A 148 21.48 -42.53 23.07
C THR A 148 22.09 -41.92 21.81
N HIS A 149 22.99 -40.92 21.93
CA HIS A 149 24.31 -40.93 21.29
C HIS A 149 25.21 -39.88 21.98
N ALA A 150 26.44 -40.31 22.23
CA ALA A 150 27.40 -39.74 23.15
C ALA A 150 28.25 -38.60 22.56
N SER A 151 28.77 -37.80 23.50
CA SER A 151 29.95 -36.92 23.51
C SER A 151 30.79 -36.71 22.25
N THR A 152 31.16 -35.44 22.03
CA THR A 152 32.52 -34.87 22.14
C THR A 152 32.39 -33.38 21.79
N ASP A 153 32.44 -32.45 22.75
CA ASP A 153 33.66 -31.77 23.27
C ASP A 153 34.57 -31.18 22.18
N ALA A 154 34.55 -29.85 22.05
CA ALA A 154 35.69 -29.01 21.64
C ALA A 154 35.26 -27.54 21.68
N SER A 155 35.47 -26.93 22.84
CA SER A 155 35.57 -25.48 23.02
C SER A 155 36.92 -25.04 22.44
N ALA A 156 36.93 -24.03 21.57
CA ALA A 156 38.16 -23.34 21.18
C ALA A 156 37.82 -21.86 20.99
N ASP A 157 37.91 -21.16 22.11
CA ASP A 157 38.17 -19.75 22.21
C ASP A 157 39.67 -19.50 21.84
N GLU A 158 40.06 -18.23 21.71
CA GLU A 158 41.42 -17.71 21.45
C GLU A 158 41.76 -17.48 19.95
N GLU A 159 41.68 -16.25 19.46
CA GLU A 159 42.60 -15.10 19.63
C GLU A 159 43.55 -14.99 18.43
N GLY A 160 43.94 -13.75 18.13
CA GLY A 160 44.53 -13.35 16.86
C GLY A 160 45.92 -13.92 16.59
N VAL A 161 46.39 -13.68 15.36
CA VAL A 161 47.59 -12.88 15.09
C VAL A 161 47.71 -12.67 13.57
N PHE A 162 47.81 -11.41 13.19
CA PHE A 162 48.27 -10.94 11.88
C PHE A 162 49.76 -11.27 11.70
N LEU A 163 50.15 -11.79 10.54
CA LEU A 163 51.40 -11.48 9.83
C LEU A 163 51.32 -11.96 8.37
#